data_AF-A0A7S3RIB8-F1
#
_entry.id   AF-A0A7S3RIB8-F1
#
_cell.length_a   1.000
_cell.length_b   1.000
_cell.length_c   1.000
_cell.angle_alpha   90.00
_cell.angle_beta   90.00
_cell.angle_gamma   90.00
#
_symmetry.space_group_name_H-M   'P 1'
#
loop_
_entity.id
_entity.type
_entity.pdbx_description
1 polymer ?
#
loop_
_entity_poly.entity_id
_entity_poly.type
_entity_poly.pdbx_seq_one_letter_code
_entity_poly.pdbx_strand_id
1 'polypeptide(L)'
;LLPPRCLCHLWRPTRRPTRRAHVCRTHSRMATLVEAYLERLGLPAACLADGPTLPLLETLVEAHLATLPFSNLSQHLAGGDAAPSLSPSRLQEKLLARRHGGNCFELNGLFALLLRDIGLETLLLQCRVWTGRERGNRGKPGYRRHPTHLLLLVGGVQGEGNARFLVDVGFGEPPLGPL
;
A
#
# COMPACT_ATOMS: atom_id res chain seq x y z
N LEU A 1 26.86 -11.58 73.39
CA LEU A 1 27.60 -12.72 72.79
C LEU A 1 26.61 -13.52 71.93
N LEU A 2 26.79 -13.58 70.61
CA LEU A 2 26.09 -14.47 69.66
C LEU A 2 26.86 -15.82 69.55
N PRO A 3 26.34 -16.88 68.86
CA PRO A 3 25.14 -17.71 69.05
C PRO A 3 25.58 -19.23 69.16
N PRO A 4 24.86 -20.35 68.79
CA PRO A 4 24.09 -20.62 67.54
C PRO A 4 22.79 -21.48 67.63
N ARG A 5 21.88 -21.12 66.70
CA ARG A 5 20.96 -21.87 65.79
C ARG A 5 20.34 -23.26 66.08
N CYS A 6 19.00 -23.25 65.84
CA CYS A 6 18.13 -24.17 65.07
C CYS A 6 17.60 -25.47 65.70
N LEU A 7 16.24 -25.60 65.76
CA LEU A 7 15.51 -26.59 64.95
C LEU A 7 13.96 -26.47 64.98
N CYS A 8 13.41 -26.53 63.75
CA CYS A 8 12.13 -27.04 63.24
C CYS A 8 10.76 -26.50 63.74
N HIS A 9 10.15 -25.75 62.81
CA HIS A 9 8.75 -25.36 62.69
C HIS A 9 7.79 -26.52 62.43
N LEU A 10 6.62 -26.45 63.09
CA LEU A 10 5.34 -26.97 62.62
C LEU A 10 4.83 -26.07 61.47
N TRP A 11 4.40 -26.65 60.34
CA TRP A 11 3.17 -26.23 59.67
C TRP A 11 2.78 -27.20 58.54
N ARG A 12 1.47 -27.43 58.39
CA ARG A 12 0.80 -28.32 57.44
C ARG A 12 -0.03 -27.48 56.43
N PRO A 13 -0.54 -28.07 55.35
CA PRO A 13 -0.42 -27.60 53.97
C PRO A 13 -1.51 -26.61 53.54
N THR A 14 -1.21 -25.75 52.56
CA THR A 14 -2.23 -25.00 51.82
C THR A 14 -2.03 -25.08 50.31
N ARG A 15 -3.16 -25.38 49.66
CA ARG A 15 -3.42 -25.61 48.23
C ARG A 15 -2.78 -24.55 47.32
N ARG A 16 -2.16 -25.00 46.22
CA ARG A 16 -1.75 -24.13 45.09
C ARG A 16 -3.00 -23.60 44.38
N PRO A 17 -3.14 -22.28 44.16
CA PRO A 17 -4.16 -21.78 43.26
C PRO A 17 -3.68 -22.01 41.82
N THR A 18 -4.40 -22.81 41.06
CA THR A 18 -4.24 -22.87 39.60
C THR A 18 -4.74 -21.54 39.03
N ARG A 19 -3.84 -20.59 38.80
CA ARG A 19 -4.13 -19.44 37.94
C ARG A 19 -4.38 -20.01 36.54
N ARG A 20 -5.64 -20.14 36.15
CA ARG A 20 -6.01 -20.20 34.73
C ARG A 20 -5.53 -18.88 34.13
N ALA A 21 -4.45 -18.93 33.36
CA ALA A 21 -4.08 -17.83 32.50
C ALA A 21 -5.26 -17.58 31.57
N HIS A 22 -5.96 -16.46 31.77
CA HIS A 22 -6.82 -15.92 30.74
C HIS A 22 -5.92 -15.57 29.57
N VAL A 23 -5.87 -16.45 28.57
CA VAL A 23 -5.41 -16.06 27.24
C VAL A 23 -6.42 -15.02 26.77
N CYS A 24 -6.07 -13.74 26.96
CA CYS A 24 -6.75 -12.65 26.28
C CYS A 24 -6.53 -12.91 24.80
N ARG A 25 -7.52 -13.52 24.13
CA ARG A 25 -7.60 -13.53 22.68
C ARG A 25 -7.86 -12.09 22.29
N THR A 26 -6.79 -11.32 22.12
CA THR A 26 -6.86 -10.09 21.34
C THR A 26 -7.41 -10.51 19.99
N HIS A 27 -8.65 -10.14 19.72
CA HIS A 27 -9.22 -10.31 18.40
C HIS A 27 -8.36 -9.42 17.50
N SER A 28 -7.46 -10.04 16.74
CA SER A 28 -6.69 -9.33 15.72
C SER A 28 -7.72 -8.79 14.73
N ARG A 29 -8.02 -7.49 14.83
CA ARG A 29 -8.79 -6.80 13.81
C ARG A 29 -7.95 -6.84 12.55
N MET A 30 -8.54 -7.31 11.45
CA MET A 30 -7.91 -7.22 10.14
C MET A 30 -7.58 -5.74 9.85
N ALA A 31 -6.34 -5.47 9.46
CA ALA A 31 -5.94 -4.15 9.01
C ALA A 31 -6.82 -3.72 7.83
N THR A 32 -7.25 -2.47 7.87
CA THR A 32 -7.91 -1.79 6.74
C THR A 32 -6.94 -1.63 5.57
N LEU A 33 -7.46 -1.36 4.38
CA LEU A 33 -6.63 -1.05 3.21
C LEU A 33 -5.64 0.07 3.52
N VAL A 34 -6.11 1.17 4.13
CA VAL A 34 -5.29 2.33 4.47
C VAL A 34 -4.14 1.94 5.40
N GLU A 35 -4.43 1.20 6.48
CA GLU A 35 -3.42 0.75 7.44
C GLU A 35 -2.35 -0.13 6.78
N ALA A 36 -2.77 -1.14 6.00
CA ALA A 36 -1.86 -2.04 5.30
C ALA A 36 -1.02 -1.31 4.23
N TYR A 37 -1.60 -0.29 3.58
CA TYR A 37 -0.91 0.49 2.57
C TYR A 37 0.13 1.42 3.20
N LEU A 38 -0.23 2.16 4.26
CA LEU A 38 0.72 3.01 4.98
C LEU A 38 1.88 2.19 5.56
N GLU A 39 1.60 0.99 6.10
CA GLU A 39 2.64 0.05 6.53
C GLU A 39 3.55 -0.37 5.36
N ARG A 40 2.98 -0.62 4.17
CA ARG A 40 3.76 -0.95 2.98
C ARG A 40 4.69 0.19 2.56
N LEU A 41 4.22 1.43 2.69
CA LEU A 41 4.95 2.67 2.41
C LEU A 41 5.96 3.05 3.50
N GLY A 42 5.85 2.48 4.70
CA GLY A 42 6.65 2.89 5.86
C GLY A 42 6.22 4.23 6.46
N LEU A 43 4.97 4.64 6.25
CA LEU A 43 4.43 5.90 6.74
C LEU A 43 3.60 5.68 8.03
N PRO A 44 3.73 6.57 9.03
CA PRO A 44 2.90 6.51 10.23
C PRO A 44 1.48 6.98 9.93
N ALA A 45 0.48 6.41 10.60
CA ALA A 45 -0.93 6.84 10.46
C ALA A 45 -1.15 8.35 10.77
N ALA A 46 -0.25 8.95 11.55
CA ALA A 46 -0.27 10.38 11.85
C ALA A 46 -0.11 11.28 10.61
N CYS A 47 0.41 10.79 9.48
CA CYS A 47 0.49 11.59 8.25
C CYS A 47 -0.88 11.98 7.69
N LEU A 48 -1.96 11.29 8.08
CA LEU A 48 -3.32 11.59 7.66
C LEU A 48 -4.01 12.64 8.54
N ALA A 49 -3.37 13.13 9.61
CA ALA A 49 -4.00 13.98 10.62
C ALA A 49 -4.53 15.31 10.04
N ASP A 50 -3.82 15.87 9.07
CA ASP A 50 -4.17 17.14 8.43
C ASP A 50 -5.17 16.99 7.27
N GLY A 51 -5.66 15.77 7.02
CA GLY A 51 -6.59 15.48 5.92
C GLY A 51 -5.93 15.36 4.54
N PRO A 52 -6.74 15.23 3.47
CA PRO A 52 -6.26 15.03 2.11
C PRO A 52 -5.70 16.31 1.48
N THR A 53 -4.53 16.74 1.95
CA THR A 53 -3.81 17.94 1.46
C THR A 53 -2.85 17.60 0.31
N LEU A 54 -2.39 18.61 -0.43
CA LEU A 54 -1.40 18.43 -1.50
C LEU A 54 -0.08 17.82 -0.98
N PRO A 55 0.51 18.29 0.15
CA PRO A 55 1.71 17.68 0.71
C PRO A 55 1.53 16.19 1.08
N LEU A 56 0.35 15.79 1.55
CA LEU A 56 0.06 14.38 1.79
C LEU A 56 0.05 13.60 0.46
N LEU A 57 -0.59 14.13 -0.59
CA LEU A 57 -0.63 13.48 -1.90
C LEU A 57 0.77 13.30 -2.49
N GLU A 58 1.63 14.32 -2.40
CA GLU A 58 3.05 14.27 -2.79
C GLU A 58 3.79 13.17 -2.01
N THR A 59 3.67 13.17 -0.68
CA THR A 59 4.30 12.17 0.21
C THR A 59 3.88 10.74 -0.17
N LEU A 60 2.59 10.53 -0.46
CA LEU A 60 2.07 9.21 -0.82
C LEU A 60 2.60 8.75 -2.19
N VAL A 61 2.71 9.64 -3.18
CA VAL A 61 3.28 9.33 -4.49
C VAL A 61 4.76 8.97 -4.35
N GLU A 62 5.55 9.81 -3.70
CA GLU A 62 6.99 9.58 -3.51
C GLU A 62 7.26 8.26 -2.78
N ALA A 63 6.57 8.02 -1.66
CA ALA A 63 6.72 6.78 -0.91
C ALA A 63 6.30 5.56 -1.72
N HIS A 64 5.27 5.67 -2.56
CA HIS A 64 4.86 4.58 -3.43
C HIS A 64 5.95 4.22 -4.43
N LEU A 65 6.47 5.23 -5.14
CA LEU A 65 7.53 5.04 -6.15
C LEU A 65 8.80 4.45 -5.53
N ALA A 66 9.10 4.80 -4.28
CA ALA A 66 10.24 4.27 -3.55
C ALA A 66 10.06 2.80 -3.08
N THR A 67 8.83 2.31 -2.92
CA THR A 67 8.56 1.04 -2.21
C THR A 67 7.86 -0.04 -3.04
N LEU A 68 7.02 0.33 -4.02
CA LEU A 68 6.30 -0.59 -4.88
C LEU A 68 6.88 -0.56 -6.30
N PRO A 69 7.63 -1.60 -6.71
CA PRO A 69 8.25 -1.60 -8.02
C PRO A 69 7.24 -1.84 -9.15
N PHE A 70 7.42 -1.15 -10.26
CA PHE A 70 6.80 -1.54 -11.52
C PHE A 70 7.31 -2.93 -11.96
N SER A 71 6.40 -3.88 -12.20
CA SER A 71 6.75 -5.23 -12.61
C SER A 71 5.64 -5.91 -13.41
N ASN A 72 6.02 -6.52 -14.53
CA ASN A 72 5.17 -7.41 -15.32
C ASN A 72 5.52 -8.89 -15.13
N LEU A 73 6.37 -9.24 -14.16
CA LEU A 73 6.91 -10.60 -14.01
C LEU A 73 5.81 -11.65 -13.80
N SER A 74 4.78 -11.35 -13.01
CA SER A 74 3.67 -12.29 -12.79
C SER A 74 2.93 -12.66 -14.09
N GLN A 75 2.83 -11.73 -15.05
CA GLN A 75 2.18 -11.99 -16.34
C GLN A 75 3.05 -12.91 -17.20
N HIS A 76 4.37 -12.67 -17.23
CA HIS A 76 5.31 -13.53 -17.95
C HIS A 76 5.40 -14.94 -17.38
N LEU A 77 5.41 -15.08 -16.05
CA LEU A 77 5.43 -16.38 -15.37
C LEU A 77 4.15 -17.19 -15.58
N ALA A 78 3.02 -16.51 -15.83
CA ALA A 78 1.75 -17.14 -16.15
C ALA A 78 1.59 -17.43 -17.67
N GLY A 79 2.68 -17.37 -18.44
CA GLY A 79 2.67 -17.67 -19.87
C GLY A 79 2.16 -16.53 -20.76
N GLY A 80 1.97 -15.32 -20.22
CA GLY A 80 1.49 -14.16 -20.98
C GLY A 80 -0.03 -14.12 -21.21
N ASP A 81 -0.72 -15.25 -21.05
CA ASP A 81 -2.16 -15.38 -21.33
C ASP A 81 -3.05 -15.08 -20.10
N ALA A 82 -2.49 -15.08 -18.89
CA ALA A 82 -3.24 -14.76 -17.69
C ALA A 82 -3.32 -13.24 -17.45
N ALA A 83 -4.53 -12.69 -17.56
CA ALA A 83 -4.81 -11.35 -17.12
C ALA A 83 -4.62 -11.24 -15.58
N PRO A 84 -3.91 -10.21 -15.08
CA PRO A 84 -3.82 -10.00 -13.64
C PRO A 84 -5.20 -9.70 -13.05
N SER A 85 -5.48 -10.24 -11.86
CA SER A 85 -6.72 -9.89 -11.15
C SER A 85 -6.65 -8.45 -10.65
N LEU A 86 -7.65 -7.65 -11.01
CA LEU A 86 -7.83 -6.28 -10.53
C LEU A 86 -8.81 -6.17 -9.36
N SER A 87 -9.23 -7.31 -8.78
CA SER A 87 -10.09 -7.27 -7.58
C SER A 87 -9.32 -6.67 -6.39
N PRO A 88 -9.94 -5.80 -5.57
CA PRO A 88 -9.29 -5.16 -4.43
C PRO A 88 -8.54 -6.12 -3.51
N SER A 89 -9.13 -7.28 -3.17
CA SER A 89 -8.53 -8.27 -2.28
C SER A 89 -7.26 -8.89 -2.86
N ARG A 90 -7.25 -9.23 -4.16
CA ARG A 90 -6.07 -9.78 -4.84
C ARG A 90 -4.96 -8.75 -5.02
N LEU A 91 -5.31 -7.49 -5.26
CA LEU A 91 -4.31 -6.41 -5.32
C LEU A 91 -3.64 -6.20 -3.96
N GLN A 92 -4.43 -6.16 -2.87
CA GLN A 92 -3.89 -6.06 -1.51
C GLN A 92 -2.99 -7.26 -1.16
N GLU A 93 -3.45 -8.48 -1.44
CA GLU A 93 -2.68 -9.69 -1.22
C GLU A 93 -1.33 -9.64 -1.96
N LYS A 94 -1.36 -9.29 -3.25
CA LYS A 94 -0.16 -9.27 -4.11
C LYS A 94 0.81 -8.14 -3.73
N LEU A 95 0.32 -6.91 -3.68
CA LEU A 95 1.15 -5.71 -3.60
C LEU A 95 1.54 -5.34 -2.17
N LEU A 96 0.65 -5.58 -1.20
CA LEU A 96 0.86 -5.20 0.21
C LEU A 96 1.37 -6.39 1.03
N ALA A 97 0.62 -7.51 1.06
CA ALA A 97 0.97 -8.65 1.90
C ALA A 97 2.18 -9.44 1.37
N ARG A 98 2.17 -9.80 0.09
CA ARG A 98 3.29 -10.51 -0.57
C ARG A 98 4.41 -9.59 -1.02
N ARG A 99 4.19 -8.27 -0.99
CA ARG A 99 5.16 -7.23 -1.35
C ARG A 99 5.73 -7.37 -2.78
N HIS A 100 4.96 -7.94 -3.70
CA HIS A 100 5.33 -7.99 -5.11
C HIS A 100 5.14 -6.63 -5.80
N GLY A 101 5.77 -6.45 -6.96
CA GLY A 101 5.46 -5.35 -7.87
C GLY A 101 4.21 -5.61 -8.73
N GLY A 102 3.82 -4.61 -9.52
CA GLY A 102 2.66 -4.70 -10.42
C GLY A 102 2.81 -3.83 -11.66
N ASN A 103 1.92 -4.04 -12.64
CA ASN A 103 1.84 -3.16 -13.81
C ASN A 103 1.00 -1.91 -13.50
N CYS A 104 0.84 -1.01 -14.48
CA CYS A 104 0.11 0.24 -14.29
C CYS A 104 -1.34 0.06 -13.82
N PHE A 105 -2.05 -0.97 -14.28
CA PHE A 105 -3.42 -1.23 -13.86
C PHE A 105 -3.50 -1.67 -12.39
N GLU A 106 -2.53 -2.45 -11.94
CA GLU A 106 -2.47 -2.94 -10.56
C GLU A 106 -2.02 -1.85 -9.59
N LEU A 107 -0.96 -1.12 -9.94
CA LEU A 107 -0.38 -0.07 -9.09
C LEU A 107 -1.32 1.14 -8.98
N ASN A 108 -1.73 1.73 -10.11
CA ASN A 108 -2.65 2.87 -10.10
C ASN A 108 -4.05 2.45 -9.62
N GLY A 109 -4.46 1.20 -9.89
CA GLY A 109 -5.72 0.66 -9.39
C GLY A 109 -5.78 0.57 -7.87
N LEU A 110 -4.74 0.01 -7.23
CA LEU A 110 -4.69 -0.07 -5.77
C LEU A 110 -4.49 1.31 -5.14
N PHE A 111 -3.66 2.17 -5.75
CA PHE A 111 -3.47 3.54 -5.26
C PHE A 111 -4.77 4.35 -5.31
N ALA A 112 -5.59 4.19 -6.37
CA ALA A 112 -6.90 4.83 -6.42
C ALA A 112 -7.86 4.39 -5.30
N LEU A 113 -7.76 3.14 -4.84
CA LEU A 113 -8.54 2.68 -3.69
C LEU A 113 -8.07 3.37 -2.39
N LEU A 114 -6.75 3.49 -2.18
CA LEU A 114 -6.19 4.25 -1.06
C LEU A 114 -6.70 5.69 -1.07
N LEU A 115 -6.55 6.39 -2.20
CA LEU A 115 -6.92 7.80 -2.32
C LEU A 115 -8.41 8.02 -2.03
N ARG A 116 -9.28 7.14 -2.52
CA ARG A 116 -10.72 7.20 -2.21
C ARG A 116 -11.02 6.94 -0.74
N ASP A 117 -10.36 5.98 -0.11
CA ASP A 117 -10.56 5.66 1.30
C ASP A 117 -10.12 6.80 2.24
N ILE A 118 -9.15 7.63 1.82
CA ILE A 118 -8.74 8.84 2.55
C ILE A 118 -9.52 10.10 2.15
N GLY A 119 -10.56 9.95 1.31
CA GLY A 119 -11.51 11.02 0.99
C GLY A 119 -11.19 11.85 -0.26
N LEU A 120 -10.23 11.44 -1.09
CA LEU A 120 -9.94 12.10 -2.37
C LEU A 120 -10.86 11.59 -3.49
N GLU A 121 -11.32 12.53 -4.31
CA GLU A 121 -12.06 12.20 -5.54
C GLU A 121 -11.09 11.72 -6.61
N THR A 122 -11.13 10.42 -6.92
CA THR A 122 -10.16 9.80 -7.84
C THR A 122 -10.85 9.13 -9.03
N LEU A 123 -10.52 9.60 -10.23
CA LEU A 123 -10.98 9.03 -11.50
C LEU A 123 -9.86 8.24 -12.19
N LEU A 124 -10.25 7.15 -12.85
CA LEU A 124 -9.35 6.30 -13.63
C LEU A 124 -9.34 6.77 -15.08
N LEU A 125 -8.17 7.10 -15.62
CA LEU A 125 -7.99 7.55 -17.01
C LEU A 125 -7.24 6.49 -17.82
N GLN A 126 -7.82 6.12 -18.97
CA GLN A 126 -7.19 5.25 -19.95
C GLN A 126 -6.39 6.08 -20.97
N CYS A 127 -5.11 5.75 -21.13
CA CYS A 127 -4.18 6.50 -21.96
C CYS A 127 -3.43 5.62 -22.96
N ARG A 128 -3.00 6.26 -24.05
CA ARG A 128 -2.14 5.66 -25.06
C ARG A 128 -0.71 6.09 -24.83
N VAL A 129 0.19 5.13 -24.71
CA VAL A 129 1.62 5.40 -24.54
C VAL A 129 2.21 5.84 -25.88
N TRP A 130 2.97 6.94 -25.87
CA TRP A 130 3.76 7.37 -27.01
C TRP A 130 4.96 6.43 -27.22
N THR A 131 5.12 5.93 -28.44
CA THR A 131 6.21 5.02 -28.84
C THR A 131 7.03 5.63 -29.97
N GLY A 132 7.60 6.81 -29.72
CA GLY A 132 8.50 7.48 -30.66
C GLY A 132 9.87 6.83 -30.77
N ARG A 133 10.68 7.33 -31.72
CA ARG A 133 12.05 6.84 -31.97
C ARG A 133 12.96 7.03 -30.76
N GLU A 134 12.76 8.11 -30.01
CA GLU A 134 13.45 8.44 -28.77
C GLU A 134 13.19 7.41 -27.65
N ARG A 135 12.12 6.61 -27.75
CA ARG A 135 11.86 5.46 -26.86
C ARG A 135 12.31 4.13 -27.47
N GLY A 136 13.24 4.15 -28.41
CA GLY A 136 13.83 2.96 -29.03
C GLY A 136 12.96 2.27 -30.08
N ASN A 137 11.80 2.85 -30.44
CA ASN A 137 10.95 2.28 -31.49
C ASN A 137 11.55 2.54 -32.88
N ARG A 138 12.02 1.46 -33.52
CA ARG A 138 12.54 1.51 -34.91
C ARG A 138 11.44 1.46 -35.97
N GLY A 139 10.19 1.21 -35.57
CA GLY A 139 9.02 1.20 -36.44
C GLY A 139 8.46 2.60 -36.72
N LYS A 140 7.18 2.67 -37.08
CA LYS A 140 6.48 3.96 -37.26
C LYS A 140 6.26 4.60 -35.88
N PRO A 141 6.85 5.77 -35.59
CA PRO A 141 6.63 6.47 -34.32
C PRO A 141 5.17 6.91 -34.22
N GLY A 142 4.62 6.84 -33.01
CA GLY A 142 3.24 7.19 -32.76
C GLY A 142 2.73 6.70 -31.40
N TYR A 143 1.51 7.09 -31.06
CA TYR A 143 0.79 6.52 -29.93
C TYR A 143 0.42 5.06 -30.21
N ARG A 144 0.47 4.21 -29.18
CA ARG A 144 -0.09 2.85 -29.26
C ARG A 144 -1.56 2.91 -29.72
N ARG A 145 -1.96 1.94 -30.56
CA ARG A 145 -3.32 1.85 -31.10
C ARG A 145 -4.37 1.76 -30.00
N HIS A 146 -4.09 0.96 -28.97
CA HIS A 146 -4.98 0.72 -27.83
C HIS A 146 -4.52 1.53 -26.62
N PRO A 147 -5.45 1.95 -25.74
CA PRO A 147 -5.08 2.55 -24.47
C PRO A 147 -4.54 1.46 -23.54
N THR A 148 -3.22 1.38 -23.44
CA THR A 148 -2.53 0.35 -22.65
C THR A 148 -1.99 0.86 -21.33
N HIS A 149 -2.36 2.08 -20.92
CA HIS A 149 -1.91 2.68 -19.68
C HIS A 149 -3.08 3.23 -18.86
N LEU A 150 -3.01 3.06 -17.54
CA LEU A 150 -3.93 3.64 -16.58
C LEU A 150 -3.18 4.72 -15.80
N LEU A 151 -3.76 5.91 -15.66
CA LEU A 151 -3.33 6.94 -14.71
C LEU A 151 -4.55 7.51 -13.97
N LEU A 152 -4.32 8.40 -13.00
CA LEU A 152 -5.34 8.94 -12.12
C LEU A 152 -5.54 10.44 -12.34
N LEU A 153 -6.79 10.90 -12.25
CA LEU A 153 -7.12 12.30 -12.05
C LEU A 153 -7.70 12.46 -10.66
N VAL A 154 -7.04 13.26 -9.82
CA VAL A 154 -7.32 13.40 -8.39
C VAL A 154 -7.82 14.81 -8.11
N GLY A 155 -8.88 14.96 -7.33
CA GLY A 155 -9.23 16.23 -6.72
C GLY A 155 -9.93 16.04 -5.38
N GLY A 156 -10.59 17.10 -4.89
CA GLY A 156 -11.00 17.17 -3.49
C GLY A 156 -9.80 17.35 -2.55
N VAL A 157 -8.68 17.87 -3.08
CA VAL A 157 -7.48 18.17 -2.29
C VAL A 157 -7.74 19.45 -1.48
N GLN A 158 -7.60 19.34 -0.16
CA GLN A 158 -7.85 20.47 0.75
C GLN A 158 -6.85 21.60 0.50
N GLY A 159 -7.36 22.82 0.45
CA GLY A 159 -6.57 24.02 0.15
C GLY A 159 -6.47 24.36 -1.34
N GLU A 160 -6.84 23.44 -2.24
CA GLU A 160 -6.62 23.58 -3.70
C GLU A 160 -7.89 23.95 -4.50
N GLY A 161 -9.01 24.22 -3.80
CA GLY A 161 -10.28 24.57 -4.44
C GLY A 161 -10.78 23.48 -5.41
N ASN A 162 -11.00 23.84 -6.67
CA ASN A 162 -11.47 22.92 -7.72
C ASN A 162 -10.32 22.34 -8.57
N ALA A 163 -9.06 22.52 -8.17
CA ALA A 163 -7.92 21.98 -8.89
C ALA A 163 -8.00 20.45 -9.00
N ARG A 164 -7.43 19.93 -10.09
CA ARG A 164 -7.31 18.51 -10.36
C ARG A 164 -5.87 18.20 -10.73
N PHE A 165 -5.37 17.10 -10.21
CA PHE A 165 -3.99 16.67 -10.38
C PHE A 165 -3.94 15.37 -11.17
N LEU A 166 -3.01 15.28 -12.12
CA LEU A 166 -2.67 14.01 -12.75
C LEU A 166 -1.68 13.28 -11.86
N VAL A 167 -2.00 12.02 -11.53
CA VAL A 167 -1.17 11.20 -10.66
C VAL A 167 -0.93 9.85 -11.31
N ASP A 168 0.32 9.41 -11.29
CA ASP A 168 0.74 8.15 -11.88
C ASP A 168 1.84 7.52 -11.06
N VAL A 169 1.55 6.37 -10.46
CA VAL A 169 2.51 5.56 -9.72
C VAL A 169 2.86 4.25 -10.44
N GLY A 170 2.45 4.12 -11.70
CA GLY A 170 2.44 2.86 -12.44
C GLY A 170 3.08 2.90 -13.83
N PHE A 171 3.65 4.03 -14.29
CA PHE A 171 4.26 4.13 -15.62
C PHE A 171 5.62 3.41 -15.76
N GLY A 172 6.28 3.10 -14.64
CA GLY A 172 7.68 2.64 -14.61
C GLY A 172 8.66 3.78 -14.39
N GLU A 173 8.59 4.83 -15.24
CA GLU A 173 9.30 6.10 -15.07
C GLU A 173 8.31 7.29 -15.01
N PRO A 174 7.42 7.35 -14.00
CA PRO A 174 6.45 8.44 -13.88
C PRO A 174 7.09 9.72 -13.31
N PRO A 175 6.37 10.86 -13.37
CA PRO A 175 6.67 12.03 -12.55
C PRO A 175 6.78 11.66 -11.06
N LEU A 176 7.65 12.34 -10.32
CA LEU A 176 7.87 12.07 -8.89
C LEU A 176 6.75 12.60 -7.97
N GLY A 177 5.78 13.33 -8.53
CA GLY A 177 4.67 13.91 -7.79
C GLY A 177 3.47 14.20 -8.70
N PRO A 178 2.37 14.72 -8.11
CA PRO A 178 1.19 15.16 -8.86
C PRO A 178 1.52 16.28 -9.85
N LEU A 179 0.88 16.27 -11.03
CA LEU A 179 0.98 17.32 -12.06
C LEU A 179 -0.28 18.17 -12.17
#